data_AF-A0A8T3M5X8-F1
#
_entry.id   AF-A0A8T3M5X8-F1
#
_cell.length_a   1.000
_cell.length_b   1.000
_cell.length_c   1.000
_cell.angle_alpha   90.00
_cell.angle_beta   90.00
_cell.angle_gamma   90.00
#
_symmetry.space_group_name_H-M   'P 1'
#
loop_
_entity.id
_entity.type
_entity.pdbx_description
1 polymer ?
#
loop_
_entity_poly.entity_id
_entity_poly.type
_entity_poly.pdbx_seq_one_letter_code
_entity_poly.pdbx_strand_id
1 'polypeptide(L)'
;MASSGPRAAAARQGIRELITAKGHATENAHRAEARLEEAFASGALQRTPFIDQALGDLRVALEQDEGQKLGGKSAEASRFILRAIDRMLDEA
;
A
#
# COMPACT_ATOMS: atom_id res chain seq x y z
N MET A 1 5.10 -14.89 14.64
CA MET A 1 4.13 -14.20 13.77
C MET A 1 4.89 -13.18 12.96
N ALA A 2 4.90 -13.26 11.63
CA ALA A 2 5.83 -12.49 10.80
C ALA A 2 5.36 -11.06 10.47
N SER A 3 4.60 -10.45 11.37
CA SER A 3 4.20 -9.03 11.35
C SER A 3 4.72 -8.25 12.58
N SER A 4 5.44 -8.92 13.48
CA SER A 4 6.05 -8.31 14.66
C SER A 4 7.59 -8.30 14.58
N GLY A 5 8.19 -7.28 15.18
CA GLY A 5 9.65 -7.10 15.22
C GLY A 5 10.18 -5.97 14.33
N PRO A 6 11.51 -5.72 14.36
CA PRO A 6 12.11 -4.52 13.78
C PRO A 6 11.98 -4.44 12.25
N ARG A 7 11.98 -5.58 11.56
CA ARG A 7 11.80 -5.62 10.09
C ARG A 7 10.38 -5.23 9.67
N ALA A 8 9.37 -5.77 10.37
CA ALA A 8 7.98 -5.41 10.16
C ALA A 8 7.73 -3.93 10.50
N ALA A 9 8.30 -3.44 11.60
CA ALA A 9 8.22 -2.02 11.97
C ALA A 9 8.83 -1.10 10.91
N ALA A 10 10.01 -1.42 10.38
CA ALA A 10 10.64 -0.66 9.31
C ALA A 10 9.83 -0.70 8.00
N ALA A 11 9.24 -1.83 7.65
CA ALA A 11 8.36 -1.96 6.49
C ALA A 11 7.11 -1.08 6.63
N ARG A 12 6.42 -1.14 7.78
CA ARG A 12 5.25 -0.30 8.09
C ARG A 12 5.59 1.18 8.06
N GLN A 13 6.71 1.58 8.66
CA GLN A 13 7.16 2.97 8.63
C GLN A 13 7.39 3.46 7.20
N GLY A 14 8.10 2.69 6.37
CA GLY A 14 8.34 3.06 4.98
C GLY A 14 7.07 3.20 4.15
N ILE A 15 6.06 2.37 4.41
CA ILE A 15 4.74 2.50 3.78
C ILE A 15 4.04 3.78 4.25
N ARG A 16 4.06 4.08 5.56
CA ARG A 16 3.44 5.28 6.12
C ARG A 16 4.08 6.57 5.60
N GLU A 17 5.38 6.57 5.38
CA GLU A 17 6.10 7.68 4.74
C GLU A 17 5.61 7.92 3.31
N LEU A 18 5.35 6.87 2.54
CA LEU A 18 4.81 6.98 1.17
C LEU A 18 3.35 7.44 1.16
N ILE A 19 2.52 6.94 2.08
CA ILE A 19 1.11 7.36 2.22
C ILE A 19 0.99 8.84 2.56
N THR A 20 1.91 9.35 3.38
CA THR A 20 1.89 10.75 3.86
C THR A 20 2.79 11.69 3.05
N ALA A 21 3.54 11.16 2.09
CA ALA A 21 4.40 11.94 1.22
C ALA A 21 3.59 12.98 0.43
N LYS A 22 4.14 14.20 0.36
CA LYS A 22 3.63 15.25 -0.52
C LYS A 22 3.92 14.90 -1.98
N GLY A 23 3.09 15.36 -2.91
CA GLY A 23 3.29 15.18 -4.36
C GLY A 23 2.22 14.31 -5.01
N HIS A 24 2.60 13.61 -6.07
CA HIS A 24 1.70 12.79 -6.90
C HIS A 24 1.21 11.57 -6.13
N ALA A 25 -0.09 11.57 -5.79
CA ALA A 25 -0.70 10.52 -4.99
C ALA A 25 -0.59 9.13 -5.66
N THR A 26 -0.80 9.05 -6.97
CA THR A 26 -0.68 7.82 -7.76
C THR A 26 0.75 7.28 -7.75
N GLU A 27 1.75 8.13 -7.99
CA GLU A 27 3.17 7.75 -7.94
C GLU A 27 3.56 7.23 -6.54
N ASN A 28 3.13 7.94 -5.49
CA ASN A 28 3.36 7.49 -4.13
C ASN A 28 2.68 6.14 -3.85
N ALA A 29 1.53 5.88 -4.46
CA ALA A 29 0.82 4.62 -4.33
C ALA A 29 1.51 3.47 -5.09
N HIS A 30 2.03 3.69 -6.30
CA HIS A 30 2.88 2.70 -7.00
C HIS A 30 4.12 2.34 -6.18
N ARG A 31 4.78 3.36 -5.59
CA ARG A 31 5.93 3.13 -4.72
C ARG A 31 5.54 2.35 -3.46
N ALA A 32 4.37 2.63 -2.89
CA ALA A 32 3.87 1.92 -1.71
C ALA A 32 3.54 0.44 -2.04
N GLU A 33 2.93 0.18 -3.20
CA GLU A 33 2.67 -1.17 -3.69
C GLU A 33 3.99 -1.96 -3.86
N ALA A 34 4.98 -1.38 -4.56
CA ALA A 34 6.27 -2.03 -4.75
C ALA A 34 6.96 -2.36 -3.42
N ARG A 35 6.88 -1.45 -2.44
CA ARG A 35 7.45 -1.65 -1.10
C ARG A 35 6.72 -2.73 -0.30
N LEU A 36 5.39 -2.80 -0.43
CA LEU A 36 4.56 -3.86 0.16
C LEU A 36 4.96 -5.23 -0.41
N GLU A 37 5.06 -5.36 -1.73
CA GLU A 37 5.47 -6.59 -2.41
C GLU A 37 6.86 -7.08 -1.94
N GLU A 38 7.84 -6.18 -1.83
CA GLU A 38 9.17 -6.51 -1.31
C GLU A 38 9.12 -6.97 0.17
N ALA A 39 8.30 -6.32 0.99
CA ALA A 39 8.13 -6.68 2.40
C ALA A 39 7.47 -8.07 2.56
N PHE A 40 6.53 -8.43 1.68
CA PHE A 40 5.95 -9.77 1.65
C PHE A 40 6.96 -10.81 1.13
N ALA A 41 7.69 -10.52 0.05
CA ALA A 41 8.68 -11.43 -0.53
C ALA A 41 9.84 -11.73 0.43
N SER A 42 10.26 -10.74 1.23
CA SER A 42 11.30 -10.92 2.27
C SER A 42 10.79 -11.58 3.56
N GLY A 43 9.48 -11.82 3.68
CA GLY A 43 8.84 -12.32 4.90
C GLY A 43 8.85 -11.31 6.05
N ALA A 44 9.08 -10.03 5.77
CA ALA A 44 9.00 -8.96 6.76
C ALA A 44 7.56 -8.61 7.15
N LEU A 45 6.60 -8.85 6.24
CA LEU A 45 5.16 -8.77 6.47
C LEU A 45 4.50 -10.06 5.99
N GLN A 46 3.31 -10.36 6.53
CA GLN A 46 2.49 -11.49 6.07
C GLN A 46 1.30 -11.01 5.25
N ARG A 47 1.03 -11.72 4.15
CA ARG A 47 -0.22 -11.56 3.43
C ARG A 47 -1.37 -12.15 4.25
N THR A 48 -2.50 -11.48 4.19
CA THR A 48 -3.79 -11.95 4.71
C THR A 48 -4.81 -11.85 3.60
N PRO A 49 -5.92 -12.61 3.63
CA PRO A 49 -6.95 -12.52 2.60
C PRO A 49 -7.47 -11.09 2.36
N PHE A 50 -7.54 -10.28 3.42
CA PHE A 50 -7.90 -8.87 3.31
C PHE A 50 -6.83 -8.06 2.54
N ILE A 51 -5.55 -8.26 2.87
CA ILE A 51 -4.44 -7.56 2.21
C ILE A 51 -4.38 -7.94 0.72
N ASP A 52 -4.57 -9.21 0.37
CA ASP A 52 -4.61 -9.65 -1.02
C ASP A 52 -5.74 -8.98 -1.81
N GLN A 53 -6.95 -8.90 -1.23
CA GLN A 53 -8.06 -8.18 -1.84
C GLN A 53 -7.76 -6.68 -2.01
N ALA A 54 -7.26 -6.04 -0.96
CA ALA A 54 -6.94 -4.61 -0.98
C ALA A 54 -5.83 -4.28 -2.00
N LEU A 55 -4.82 -5.15 -2.16
CA LEU A 55 -3.81 -5.00 -3.21
C LEU A 55 -4.41 -5.14 -4.61
N GLY A 56 -5.35 -6.07 -4.81
CA GLY A 56 -6.10 -6.20 -6.07
C GLY A 56 -6.88 -4.92 -6.40
N ASP A 57 -7.61 -4.37 -5.43
CA ASP A 57 -8.37 -3.13 -5.60
C ASP A 57 -7.45 -1.93 -5.88
N LEU A 58 -6.27 -1.90 -5.23
CA LEU A 58 -5.25 -0.87 -5.46
C LEU A 58 -4.75 -0.91 -6.91
N ARG A 59 -4.41 -2.09 -7.44
CA ARG A 59 -3.96 -2.24 -8.83
C ARG A 59 -4.97 -1.71 -9.83
N VAL A 60 -6.24 -2.09 -9.66
CA VAL A 60 -7.33 -1.60 -10.52
C VAL A 60 -7.45 -0.08 -10.45
N ALA A 61 -7.32 0.51 -9.26
CA ALA A 61 -7.35 1.97 -9.12
C ALA A 61 -6.19 2.62 -9.89
N LEU A 62 -4.97 2.09 -9.76
CA LEU A 62 -3.78 2.61 -10.42
C LEU A 62 -3.86 2.48 -11.95
N GLU A 63 -4.28 1.32 -12.47
CA GLU A 63 -4.46 1.09 -13.91
C GLU A 63 -5.49 2.05 -14.54
N GLN A 64 -6.55 2.40 -13.79
CA GLN A 64 -7.56 3.35 -14.25
C GLN A 64 -7.04 4.80 -14.34
N ASP A 65 -6.02 5.17 -13.56
CA ASP A 65 -5.37 6.48 -13.66
C ASP A 65 -4.47 6.61 -14.89
N GLU A 66 -3.80 5.51 -15.27
CA GLU A 66 -2.96 5.48 -16.48
C GLU A 66 -3.81 5.52 -17.76
N GLY A 67 -5.00 4.90 -17.75
CA GLY A 67 -5.91 4.83 -18.89
C GLY A 67 -6.90 5.99 -19.03
N GLN A 68 -7.17 6.74 -17.97
CA GLN A 68 -8.10 7.87 -17.98
C GLN A 68 -7.54 9.06 -17.18
N LYS A 69 -7.80 10.30 -17.60
CA LYS A 69 -7.49 11.53 -16.83
C LYS A 69 -8.37 11.67 -15.57
N LEU A 70 -8.49 10.60 -14.77
CA LEU A 70 -9.32 10.47 -13.58
C LEU A 70 -8.60 10.90 -12.30
N GLY A 71 -7.38 11.45 -12.38
CA GLY A 71 -6.42 11.74 -11.31
C GLY A 71 -6.92 12.29 -9.97
N GLY A 72 -8.16 12.75 -9.85
CA GLY A 72 -8.80 12.98 -8.55
C GLY A 72 -9.34 11.70 -7.89
N LYS A 73 -10.14 10.90 -8.61
CA LYS A 73 -10.86 9.74 -8.04
C LYS A 73 -9.96 8.55 -7.78
N SER A 74 -9.06 8.23 -8.72
CA SER A 74 -8.11 7.12 -8.53
C SER A 74 -7.12 7.42 -7.40
N ALA A 75 -6.64 8.66 -7.31
CA ALA A 75 -5.77 9.12 -6.23
C ALA A 75 -6.43 9.00 -4.85
N GLU A 76 -7.70 9.38 -4.72
CA GLU A 76 -8.45 9.23 -3.46
C GLU A 76 -8.69 7.76 -3.11
N ALA A 77 -9.07 6.91 -4.08
CA ALA A 77 -9.25 5.49 -3.88
C ALA A 77 -7.94 4.82 -3.40
N SER A 78 -6.83 5.10 -4.08
CA SER A 78 -5.51 4.57 -3.73
C SER A 78 -5.10 4.95 -2.31
N ARG A 79 -5.34 6.21 -1.89
CA ARG A 79 -5.09 6.66 -0.52
C ARG A 79 -5.96 5.94 0.52
N PHE A 80 -7.23 5.73 0.21
CA PHE A 80 -8.14 5.04 1.11
C PHE A 80 -7.74 3.58 1.32
N ILE A 81 -7.43 2.88 0.23
CA ILE A 81 -7.00 1.48 0.23
C ILE A 81 -5.67 1.33 0.99
N LEU A 82 -4.68 2.18 0.70
CA LEU A 82 -3.39 2.13 1.40
C LEU A 82 -3.51 2.41 2.90
N ARG A 83 -4.41 3.29 3.32
CA ARG A 83 -4.70 3.50 4.75
C ARG A 83 -5.34 2.29 5.40
N ALA A 84 -6.22 1.58 4.69
CA ALA A 84 -6.81 0.35 5.19
C ALA A 84 -5.75 -0.75 5.36
N ILE A 85 -4.81 -0.86 4.40
CA ILE A 85 -3.66 -1.76 4.50
C ILE A 85 -2.77 -1.37 5.70
N ASP A 86 -2.38 -0.10 5.86
CA ASP A 86 -1.56 0.37 6.99
C ASP A 86 -2.20 0.01 8.34
N ARG A 87 -3.51 0.22 8.48
CA ARG A 87 -4.25 -0.14 9.70
C ARG A 87 -4.23 -1.65 9.96
N MET A 88 -4.49 -2.46 8.94
CA MET A 88 -4.47 -3.92 9.08
C MET A 88 -3.08 -4.47 9.40
N LEU A 89 -2.02 -3.83 8.89
CA LEU A 89 -0.65 -4.17 9.24
C LEU A 89 -0.30 -3.76 10.68
N ASP A 90 -0.95 -2.75 11.25
CA ASP A 90 -0.77 -2.35 12.65
C ASP A 90 -1.45 -3.34 13.62
N GLU A 91 -2.61 -3.86 13.23
CA GLU A 91 -3.43 -4.80 14.01
C GLU A 91 -2.93 -6.27 13.98
N ALA A 92 -2.03 -6.64 13.05
CA ALA A 92 -1.51 -8.01 12.82
C ALA A 92 -0.17 -8.31 13.51
#